data_AF-A0A925CZI2-F1
#
_entry.id   AF-A0A925CZI2-F1
#
_cell.length_a   1.000
_cell.length_b   1.000
_cell.length_c   1.000
_cell.angle_alpha   90.00
_cell.angle_beta   90.00
_cell.angle_gamma   90.00
#
_symmetry.space_group_name_H-M   'P 1'
#
loop_
_entity.id
_entity.type
_entity.pdbx_description
1 polymer ?
#
loop_
_entity_poly.entity_id
_entity_poly.type
_entity_poly.pdbx_seq_one_letter_code
_entity_poly.pdbx_strand_id
1 'polypeptide(L)' 'MKEKLLEGIDYYYTEDGYIVLTEKYHLDKGFCCGNGCRHCPYEYENVPEPRRSELLTNKT' A
#
# COMPACT_ATOMS: atom_id res chain seq x y z
N MET A 1 -14.12 -6.45 16.33
CA MET A 1 -13.11 -7.53 16.40
C MET A 1 -11.99 -7.12 15.45
N LYS A 2 -10.72 -7.09 15.88
CA LYS A 2 -9.63 -6.82 14.92
C LYS A 2 -9.52 -8.08 14.06
N GLU A 3 -9.94 -7.96 12.80
CA GLU A 3 -9.75 -9.05 11.84
C GLU A 3 -8.25 -9.37 11.76
N LYS A 4 -7.96 -10.66 11.77
CA LYS A 4 -6.59 -11.15 11.71
C LYS A 4 -6.12 -11.03 10.27
N LEU A 5 -5.00 -10.35 10.04
CA LEU A 5 -4.39 -10.29 8.72
C LEU A 5 -3.93 -11.68 8.29
N LEU A 6 -4.16 -12.01 7.02
CA LEU A 6 -3.83 -13.28 6.40
C LEU A 6 -2.65 -13.11 5.45
N GLU A 7 -1.56 -13.82 5.73
CA GLU A 7 -0.39 -13.88 4.84
C GLU A 7 -0.77 -14.47 3.48
N GLY A 8 -0.26 -13.87 2.40
CA GLY A 8 -0.62 -14.18 1.02
C GLY A 8 -1.89 -13.49 0.51
N ILE A 9 -2.71 -12.91 1.40
CA ILE A 9 -3.93 -12.19 1.04
C ILE A 9 -3.80 -10.71 1.36
N ASP A 10 -3.54 -10.37 2.63
CA ASP A 10 -3.45 -8.98 3.11
C ASP A 10 -2.02 -8.46 3.08
N TYR A 11 -1.05 -9.36 3.21
CA TYR A 11 0.37 -9.03 3.17
C TYR A 11 1.23 -10.21 2.74
N TYR A 12 2.48 -9.94 2.37
CA TYR A 12 3.52 -10.95 2.15
C TYR A 12 4.88 -10.44 2.63
N TYR A 13 5.84 -11.34 2.82
CA TYR A 13 7.22 -11.00 3.13
C TYR A 13 8.07 -10.88 1.86
N THR A 14 8.91 -9.86 1.78
CA THR A 14 9.99 -9.80 0.77
C THR A 14 11.11 -10.76 1.13
N GLU A 15 12.01 -11.03 0.18
CA GLU A 15 13.22 -11.83 0.43
C GLU A 15 14.09 -11.23 1.55
N ASP A 16 14.09 -9.89 1.68
CA ASP A 16 14.76 -9.16 2.76
C ASP A 16 14.00 -9.19 4.11
N GLY A 17 12.85 -9.86 4.20
CA GLY A 17 12.06 -9.98 5.43
C GLY A 17 11.14 -8.79 5.74
N TYR A 18 10.91 -7.87 4.80
CA TYR A 18 9.97 -6.77 4.99
C TYR A 18 8.54 -7.20 4.69
N ILE A 19 7.58 -6.64 5.44
CA ILE A 19 6.15 -6.84 5.19
C ILE A 19 5.69 -5.87 4.10
N VAL A 20 5.06 -6.40 3.06
CA VAL A 20 4.39 -5.64 2.01
C VAL A 20 2.89 -5.91 2.08
N LEU A 21 2.11 -4.86 2.32
CA LEU A 21 0.66 -4.90 2.32
C LEU A 21 0.14 -4.96 0.88
N THR A 22 -0.85 -5.81 0.62
CA THR A 22 -1.44 -5.98 -0.70
C THR A 22 -2.43 -4.87 -1.04
N GLU A 23 -2.79 -4.77 -2.32
CA GLU A 23 -3.86 -3.90 -2.77
C GLU A 23 -5.19 -4.21 -2.06
N LYS A 24 -5.52 -5.51 -1.89
CA LYS A 24 -6.72 -5.96 -1.16
C LYS A 24 -6.77 -5.38 0.25
N TYR A 25 -5.68 -5.47 1.01
CA TYR A 25 -5.63 -4.89 2.35
C TYR A 25 -5.91 -3.38 2.33
N HIS A 26 -5.35 -2.68 1.33
CA HIS A 26 -5.59 -1.24 1.19
C HIS A 26 -7.02 -0.90 0.79
N LEU A 27 -7.67 -1.74 -0.04
CA LEU A 27 -9.10 -1.62 -0.36
C LEU A 27 -9.97 -1.87 0.87
N ASP A 28 -9.70 -2.93 1.63
CA ASP A 28 -10.45 -3.26 2.87
C ASP A 28 -10.27 -2.16 3.94
N LYS A 29 -9.10 -1.51 3.98
CA LYS A 29 -8.84 -0.33 4.82
C LYS A 29 -9.68 0.89 4.42
N GLY A 30 -10.05 1.02 3.15
CA GLY A 30 -11.00 2.01 2.65
C GLY A 30 -10.49 3.44 2.48
N PHE A 31 -9.20 3.72 2.69
CA PHE A 31 -8.63 5.06 2.44
C PHE A 31 -7.11 5.06 2.17
N CYS A 32 -6.64 6.07 1.43
CA CYS A 32 -5.22 6.32 1.24
C CYS A 32 -4.55 6.83 2.52
N CYS A 33 -3.52 6.15 3.00
CA CYS A 33 -2.85 6.53 4.25
C CYS A 33 -1.68 7.51 4.09
N GLY A 34 -1.38 7.97 2.87
CA GLY A 34 -0.33 8.98 2.62
C GLY A 34 1.11 8.49 2.72
N ASN A 35 1.35 7.19 2.88
CA ASN A 35 2.70 6.63 3.04
C ASN A 35 3.42 6.29 1.72
N GLY A 36 2.75 6.38 0.56
CA GLY A 36 3.33 5.99 -0.72
C GLY A 36 3.59 4.48 -0.83
N CYS A 37 2.59 3.67 -0.49
CA CYS A 37 2.68 2.21 -0.47
C CYS A 37 2.81 1.62 -1.89
N ARG A 38 3.60 0.55 -2.06
CA ARG A 38 3.83 -0.11 -3.36
C ARG A 38 2.53 -0.46 -4.10
N HIS A 39 1.55 -1.01 -3.38
CA HIS A 39 0.28 -1.49 -3.95
C HIS A 39 -0.89 -0.53 -3.68
N CYS A 40 -0.67 0.78 -3.73
CA CYS A 40 -1.71 1.77 -3.43
C CYS A 40 -2.80 1.81 -4.52
N PRO A 41 -4.07 1.48 -4.19
CA PRO A 41 -5.18 1.54 -5.15
C PRO A 41 -5.71 2.97 -5.36
N TYR A 42 -5.30 3.93 -4.52
CA TYR A 42 -5.87 5.28 -4.44
C TYR A 42 -5.00 6.36 -5.10
N GLU A 43 -4.17 5.99 -6.07
CA GLU A 43 -3.30 6.92 -6.82
C GLU A 43 -2.51 7.91 -5.93
N TYR A 44 -2.10 7.42 -4.76
CA TYR A 44 -1.32 8.19 -3.79
C TYR A 44 -1.98 9.51 -3.36
N GLU A 45 -3.31 9.63 -3.41
CA GLU A 45 -4.05 10.90 -3.19
C GLU A 45 -3.65 11.68 -1.92
N ASN A 46 -3.34 10.99 -0.82
CA ASN A 46 -2.96 11.60 0.46
C ASN A 46 -1.44 11.71 0.67
N VAL A 47 -0.63 11.38 -0.33
CA VAL A 47 0.83 11.57 -0.29
C VAL A 47 1.11 13.04 -0.66
N PRO A 48 1.90 13.79 0.13
CA PRO A 48 2.23 15.17 -0.19
C PRO A 48 3.19 15.28 -1.40
N GLU A 49 3.09 16.39 -2.12
CA GLU A 49 4.04 16.72 -3.19
C GLU A 49 5.43 17.10 -2.62
N PRO A 50 6.53 16.84 -3.35
CA PRO A 50 6.60 16.30 -4.72
C PRO A 50 6.51 14.75 -4.80
N ARG A 51 6.47 14.07 -3.66
CA ARG A 51 6.57 12.61 -3.58
C ARG A 51 5.42 11.90 -4.32
N ARG A 52 4.21 12.46 -4.30
CA ARG A 52 3.07 11.90 -5.04
C ARG A 52 3.34 11.90 -6.55
N SER A 53 3.78 13.01 -7.12
CA SER A 53 4.13 13.08 -8.55
C SER A 53 5.22 12.07 -8.90
N GLU A 54 6.27 11.95 -8.08
CA GLU A 54 7.35 10.98 -8.27
C GLU A 54 6.83 9.53 -8.26
N LEU A 55 5.93 9.19 -7.34
CA LEU A 55 5.35 7.85 -7.24
C LEU A 55 4.45 7.53 -8.45
N LEU A 56 3.67 8.50 -8.92
CA LEU A 56 2.83 8.33 -10.11
C LEU A 56 3.66 8.08 -11.38
N THR A 57 4.81 8.76 -11.53
CA THR A 57 5.70 8.53 -12.68
C THR A 57 6.37 7.16 -12.67
N ASN A 58 6.58 6.58 -11.49
CA ASN A 58 7.25 5.29 -11.31
C ASN A 58 6.27 4.11 -11.17
N LYS A 59 4.96 4.36 -11.28
CA LYS A 59 3.93 3.32 -11.21
C LYS A 59 3.98 2.52 -12.51
N THR A 60 4.61 1.35 -12.44
CA THR A 60 4.76 0.42 -13.58
C THR A 60 3.47 -0.34 -13.84
#